data_AF-A0A1I3TNN2-F1
#
_entry.id   AF-A0A1I3TNN2-F1
#
_cell.length_a   1.000
_cell.length_b   1.000
_cell.length_c   1.000
_cell.angle_alpha   90.00
_cell.angle_beta   90.00
_cell.angle_gamma   90.00
#
_symmetry.space_group_name_H-M   'P 1'
#
loop_
_entity.id
_entity.type
_entity.pdbx_description
1 polymer ?
#
loop_
_entity_poly.entity_id
_entity_poly.type
_entity_poly.pdbx_seq_one_letter_code
_entity_poly.pdbx_strand_id
1 'polypeptide(L)'
;MPMISDAEIAEIRRKAANGYEPRERYDLSPLRTRAEVFAFCVEVARQNSWDEVEVIDALLKVTTPWREDIRQVEQVLRPLGYVAVADHLHKSARYLEPRRPGQRSHLSHLSPPPRRAQS
;
A
#
# COMPACT_ATOMS: atom_id res chain seq x y z
N MET A 1 -9.42 -13.46 18.03
CA MET A 1 -9.04 -12.86 16.73
C MET A 1 -7.52 -12.79 16.70
N PRO A 2 -6.84 -13.44 15.76
CA PRO A 2 -5.38 -13.34 15.68
C PRO A 2 -5.01 -11.97 15.10
N MET A 3 -4.73 -11.00 15.98
CA MET A 3 -4.16 -9.71 15.57
C MET A 3 -2.73 -9.92 15.08
N ILE A 4 -2.43 -9.46 13.87
CA ILE A 4 -1.06 -9.40 13.37
C ILE A 4 -0.23 -8.50 14.29
N SER A 5 0.81 -9.07 14.88
CA SER A 5 1.75 -8.40 15.77
C SER A 5 2.76 -7.54 15.01
N ASP A 6 3.32 -6.53 15.66
CA ASP A 6 4.38 -5.69 15.09
C ASP A 6 5.64 -6.51 14.74
N ALA A 7 5.88 -7.62 15.42
CA ALA A 7 6.95 -8.57 15.11
C ALA A 7 6.72 -9.28 13.77
N GLU A 8 5.48 -9.71 13.51
CA GLU A 8 5.10 -10.30 12.22
C GLU A 8 5.22 -9.28 11.09
N ILE A 9 4.90 -8.01 11.34
CA ILE A 9 5.05 -6.93 10.36
C ILE A 9 6.53 -6.66 10.06
N ALA A 10 7.38 -6.63 11.08
CA ALA A 10 8.82 -6.48 10.91
C ALA A 10 9.41 -7.64 10.09
N GLU A 11 8.93 -8.86 10.33
CA GLU A 11 9.33 -10.04 9.57
C GLU A 11 8.83 -10.00 8.11
N ILE A 12 7.60 -9.54 7.86
CA ILE A 12 7.08 -9.32 6.50
C ILE A 12 7.95 -8.31 5.75
N ARG A 13 8.30 -7.18 6.38
CA ARG A 13 9.20 -6.18 5.79
C ARG A 13 10.58 -6.77 5.47
N ARG A 14 11.15 -7.56 6.38
CA ARG A 14 12.43 -8.25 6.18
C ARG A 14 12.35 -9.24 5.02
N LYS A 15 11.29 -10.04 4.96
CA LYS A 15 11.05 -11.01 3.88
C LYS A 15 10.87 -10.32 2.52
N ALA A 16 10.14 -9.21 2.47
CA ALA A 16 9.98 -8.40 1.27
C ALA A 16 11.33 -7.81 0.79
N ALA A 17 12.16 -7.33 1.72
CA ALA A 17 13.51 -6.84 1.40
C ALA A 17 14.46 -7.95 0.89
N ASN A 18 14.25 -9.19 1.34
CA ASN A 18 15.04 -10.36 0.95
C ASN A 18 14.49 -11.09 -0.29
N GLY A 19 13.50 -10.51 -0.99
CA GLY A 19 12.94 -11.09 -2.22
C GLY A 19 12.12 -12.36 -1.99
N TYR A 20 11.47 -12.49 -0.83
CA TYR A 20 10.56 -13.60 -0.57
C TYR A 20 9.39 -13.59 -1.57
N GLU A 21 9.21 -14.74 -2.22
CA GLU A 21 8.29 -15.00 -3.31
C GLU A 21 7.21 -15.97 -2.81
N PRO A 22 6.00 -15.51 -2.46
CA PRO A 22 4.91 -16.38 -2.05
C PRO A 22 4.54 -17.35 -3.19
N ARG A 23 4.23 -18.61 -2.84
CA ARG A 23 3.98 -19.70 -3.80
C ARG A 23 2.72 -19.58 -4.66
N GLU A 24 1.92 -18.54 -4.47
CA GLU A 24 0.86 -18.12 -5.38
C GLU A 24 1.01 -16.62 -5.62
N ARG A 25 1.53 -16.26 -6.80
CA ARG A 25 1.69 -14.86 -7.20
C ARG A 25 0.34 -14.34 -7.71
N TYR A 26 -0.30 -13.48 -6.94
CA TYR A 26 -1.18 -12.50 -7.56
C TYR A 26 -0.33 -11.64 -8.49
N ASP A 27 -0.69 -11.56 -9.77
CA ASP A 27 0.00 -10.66 -10.69
C ASP A 27 -0.38 -9.21 -10.36
N LEU A 28 0.53 -8.52 -9.67
CA LEU A 28 0.37 -7.11 -9.31
C LEU A 28 0.89 -6.16 -10.39
N SER A 29 1.50 -6.69 -11.47
CA SER A 29 2.01 -5.90 -12.60
C SER A 29 0.97 -4.97 -13.26
N PRO A 30 -0.34 -5.31 -13.28
CA PRO A 30 -1.37 -4.41 -13.80
C PRO A 30 -1.67 -3.22 -12.88
N LEU A 31 -1.34 -3.27 -11.59
CA LEU A 31 -1.66 -2.22 -10.61
C LEU A 31 -0.64 -1.08 -10.73
N ARG A 32 -1.12 0.11 -11.09
CA ARG A 32 -0.29 1.29 -11.39
C ARG A 32 -0.35 2.34 -10.30
N THR A 33 -1.37 2.30 -9.45
CA THR A 33 -1.63 3.30 -8.42
C THR A 33 -1.76 2.66 -7.05
N ARG A 34 -1.48 3.45 -6.01
CA ARG A 34 -1.70 3.03 -4.62
C ARG A 34 -3.17 2.70 -4.35
N ALA A 35 -4.10 3.44 -4.96
CA ALA A 35 -5.52 3.18 -4.78
C ALA A 35 -5.92 1.81 -5.32
N GLU A 36 -5.37 1.39 -6.47
CA GLU A 36 -5.58 0.05 -7.02
C GLU A 36 -5.00 -1.05 -6.12
N VAL A 37 -3.83 -0.83 -5.52
CA VAL A 37 -3.26 -1.77 -4.54
C VAL A 37 -4.16 -1.91 -3.31
N PHE A 38 -4.67 -0.80 -2.78
CA PHE A 38 -5.57 -0.84 -1.63
C PHE A 38 -6.89 -1.53 -1.98
N ALA A 39 -7.50 -1.21 -3.13
CA ALA A 39 -8.72 -1.88 -3.60
C ALA A 39 -8.49 -3.38 -3.78
N PHE A 40 -7.37 -3.77 -4.39
CA PHE A 40 -7.01 -5.17 -4.58
C PHE A 40 -6.90 -5.92 -3.25
N CYS A 41 -6.22 -5.34 -2.25
CA CYS A 41 -6.13 -5.95 -0.91
C CYS A 41 -7.51 -6.13 -0.25
N VAL A 42 -8.42 -5.18 -0.43
CA VAL A 42 -9.80 -5.29 0.09
C VAL A 42 -10.55 -6.42 -0.62
N GLU A 43 -10.42 -6.54 -1.94
CA GLU A 43 -11.07 -7.62 -2.68
C GLU A 43 -10.52 -9.01 -2.32
N VAL A 44 -9.21 -9.13 -2.10
CA VAL A 44 -8.60 -10.35 -1.57
C VAL A 44 -9.12 -10.66 -0.17
N ALA A 45 -9.28 -9.64 0.70
CA ALA A 45 -9.85 -9.84 2.03
C ALA A 45 -11.28 -10.38 1.95
N ARG A 46 -12.12 -9.80 1.09
CA ARG A 46 -13.51 -10.26 0.85
C ARG A 46 -13.56 -11.70 0.37
N GLN A 47 -12.74 -12.06 -0.61
CA GLN A 47 -12.69 -13.43 -1.17
C GLN A 47 -12.32 -14.46 -0.11
N ASN A 48 -11.46 -14.09 0.84
CA ASN A 48 -11.01 -14.97 1.91
C ASN A 48 -11.81 -14.82 3.22
N SER A 49 -12.89 -14.01 3.21
CA SER A 49 -13.68 -13.69 4.41
C SER A 49 -12.85 -13.12 5.58
N TRP A 50 -11.83 -12.32 5.26
CA TRP A 50 -11.02 -11.60 6.22
C TRP A 50 -11.63 -10.22 6.52
N ASP A 51 -11.22 -9.64 7.66
CA ASP A 51 -11.60 -8.28 8.00
C ASP A 51 -10.85 -7.27 7.10
N GLU A 52 -11.61 -6.54 6.28
CA GLU A 52 -11.09 -5.54 5.35
C GLU A 52 -10.27 -4.45 6.07
N VAL A 53 -10.72 -4.02 7.25
CA VAL A 53 -10.08 -2.96 8.03
C VAL A 53 -8.76 -3.45 8.61
N GLU A 54 -8.72 -4.68 9.13
CA GLU A 54 -7.49 -5.28 9.66
C GLU A 54 -6.42 -5.44 8.56
N VAL A 55 -6.82 -5.88 7.36
CA VAL A 55 -5.92 -5.99 6.21
C VAL A 55 -5.37 -4.62 5.81
N ILE A 56 -6.20 -3.58 5.80
CA ILE A 56 -5.76 -2.22 5.53
C ILE A 56 -4.83 -1.69 6.62
N ASP A 57 -5.08 -1.97 7.89
CA ASP A 57 -4.18 -1.59 8.98
C ASP A 57 -2.81 -2.27 8.84
N ALA A 58 -2.78 -3.57 8.51
CA ALA A 58 -1.54 -4.26 8.22
C ALA A 58 -0.80 -3.61 7.03
N LEU A 59 -1.52 -3.26 5.96
CA LEU A 59 -0.94 -2.60 4.78
C LEU A 59 -0.38 -1.21 5.11
N LEU A 60 -1.09 -0.40 5.88
CA LEU A 60 -0.64 0.92 6.34
C LEU A 60 0.62 0.79 7.19
N LYS A 61 0.65 -0.18 8.10
CA LYS A 61 1.83 -0.46 8.91
C LYS A 61 3.00 -0.91 8.04
N VAL A 62 2.82 -1.79 7.06
CA VAL A 62 3.93 -2.26 6.21
C VAL A 62 4.47 -1.14 5.31
N THR A 63 3.59 -0.40 4.63
CA THR A 63 3.96 0.57 3.59
C THR A 63 4.37 1.94 4.13
N THR A 64 4.06 2.25 5.40
CA THR A 64 4.33 3.54 6.07
C THR A 64 4.08 4.74 5.14
N PRO A 65 2.86 4.89 4.61
CA PRO A 65 2.55 5.92 3.64
C PRO A 65 2.43 7.28 4.31
N TRP A 66 2.64 8.35 3.54
CA TRP A 66 2.41 9.71 4.02
C TRP A 66 0.91 10.00 4.13
N ARG A 67 0.55 10.98 4.96
CA ARG A 67 -0.84 11.43 5.11
C ARG A 67 -1.50 11.78 3.77
N GLU A 68 -0.78 12.47 2.89
CA GLU A 68 -1.28 12.92 1.58
C GLU A 68 -1.59 11.73 0.67
N ASP A 69 -0.75 10.68 0.73
CA ASP A 69 -0.94 9.46 -0.05
C ASP A 69 -2.24 8.76 0.38
N ILE A 70 -2.52 8.70 1.68
CA ILE A 70 -3.75 8.08 2.21
C ILE A 70 -5.00 8.89 1.89
N ARG A 71 -4.92 10.23 1.93
CA ARG A 71 -6.04 11.08 1.50
C ARG A 71 -6.38 10.88 0.02
N GLN A 72 -5.36 10.71 -0.83
CA GLN A 72 -5.59 10.43 -2.24
C GLN A 72 -6.30 9.08 -2.44
N VAL A 73 -5.87 8.05 -1.70
CA VAL A 73 -6.53 6.73 -1.74
C VAL A 73 -7.97 6.81 -1.22
N GLU A 74 -8.23 7.49 -0.09
CA GLU A 74 -9.58 7.73 0.44
C GLU A 74 -10.50 8.34 -0.63
N GLN A 75 -10.04 9.40 -1.30
CA GLN A 75 -10.83 10.12 -2.31
C GLN A 75 -11.19 9.26 -3.53
N VAL A 76 -10.33 8.30 -3.89
CA VAL A 76 -10.59 7.38 -5.00
C VAL A 76 -11.52 6.23 -4.57
N LEU A 77 -11.32 5.68 -3.38
CA LEU A 77 -12.06 4.50 -2.92
C LEU A 77 -13.50 4.81 -2.49
N ARG A 78 -13.75 5.99 -1.90
CA ARG A 78 -15.08 6.38 -1.44
C ARG A 78 -16.16 6.36 -2.55
N PRO A 79 -15.98 7.00 -3.73
CA PRO A 79 -16.99 6.97 -4.79
C PRO A 79 -17.18 5.58 -5.42
N LEU A 80 -16.23 4.66 -5.23
CA LEU A 80 -16.31 3.28 -5.72
C LEU A 80 -17.06 2.34 -4.75
N GLY A 81 -17.58 2.85 -3.62
CA GLY A 81 -18.40 2.08 -2.68
C GLY A 81 -17.61 1.38 -1.56
N TYR A 82 -16.30 1.59 -1.46
CA TYR A 82 -15.47 1.08 -0.35
C TYR A 82 -15.61 1.97 0.89
N VAL A 83 -16.85 2.23 1.34
CA VAL A 83 -17.16 3.27 2.34
C VAL A 83 -16.51 2.99 3.69
N ALA A 84 -16.59 1.75 4.20
CA ALA A 84 -15.99 1.37 5.49
C ALA A 84 -14.46 1.56 5.50
N VAL A 85 -13.80 1.13 4.42
CA VAL A 85 -12.36 1.31 4.23
C VAL A 85 -12.00 2.79 4.09
N ALA A 86 -12.76 3.56 3.31
CA ALA A 86 -12.52 4.99 3.16
C ALA A 86 -12.67 5.75 4.50
N ASP A 87 -13.68 5.44 5.30
CA ASP A 87 -13.87 6.03 6.63
C ASP A 87 -12.73 5.65 7.58
N HIS A 88 -12.22 4.42 7.47
CA HIS A 88 -11.04 4.00 8.22
C HIS A 88 -9.79 4.77 7.80
N LEU A 89 -9.50 4.86 6.50
CA LEU A 89 -8.39 5.63 5.95
C LEU A 89 -8.46 7.11 6.37
N HIS A 90 -9.67 7.70 6.38
CA HIS A 90 -9.91 9.06 6.85
C HIS A 90 -9.49 9.25 8.31
N LYS A 91 -9.82 8.29 9.19
CA LYS A 91 -9.42 8.31 10.60
C LYS A 91 -7.91 8.12 10.74
N SER A 92 -7.34 7.13 10.06
CA SER A 92 -5.92 6.79 10.13
C SER A 92 -5.02 7.91 9.62
N ALA A 93 -5.44 8.65 8.58
CA ALA A 93 -4.70 9.79 8.05
C ALA A 93 -4.42 10.89 9.09
N ARG A 94 -5.23 11.00 10.15
CA ARG A 94 -5.03 11.98 11.23
C ARG A 94 -3.77 11.68 12.06
N TYR A 95 -3.38 10.42 12.14
CA TYR A 95 -2.23 9.95 12.92
C TYR A 95 -0.96 9.78 12.08
N LEU A 96 -1.06 9.88 10.76
CA LEU A 96 0.10 9.81 9.86
C LEU A 96 0.83 11.14 9.79
N GLU A 97 2.15 11.08 9.62
CA GLU A 97 2.98 12.25 9.41
C GLU A 97 2.67 12.89 8.06
N PRO A 98 2.59 14.24 7.99
CA PRO A 98 2.56 14.94 6.72
C PRO A 98 3.92 14.82 6.04
N ARG A 99 3.91 14.77 4.71
CA ARG A 99 5.14 14.68 3.92
C ARG A 99 5.99 15.94 4.12
N ARG A 100 7.25 15.78 4.53
CA ARG A 100 8.17 16.92 4.67
C ARG A 100 8.63 17.42 3.29
N PRO A 101 8.72 18.75 3.07
CA PRO A 101 9.27 19.29 1.83
C PRO A 101 10.73 18.85 1.68
N GLY A 102 11.03 18.09 0.62
CA GLY A 102 12.36 17.53 0.34
C GLY A 102 12.42 16.00 0.29
N GLN A 103 11.47 15.28 0.91
CA GLN A 103 11.34 13.83 0.76
C GLN A 103 10.64 13.48 -0.57
N ARG A 104 11.41 13.45 -1.67
CA ARG A 104 10.96 12.82 -2.92
C ARG A 104 10.87 11.31 -2.69
N SER A 105 9.74 10.73 -3.10
CA SER A 105 9.50 9.30 -3.03
C SER A 105 10.60 8.57 -3.79
N HIS A 106 11.30 7.64 -3.15
CA HIS A 106 12.30 6.76 -3.79
C HIS A 106 11.72 5.85 -4.89
N LEU A 107 10.43 5.98 -5.22
CA LEU A 107 9.77 5.25 -6.30
C LEU A 107 9.91 5.92 -7.67
N SER A 108 10.61 7.05 -7.79
CA SER A 108 10.87 7.71 -9.08
C SER A 108 12.05 7.11 -9.88
N HIS A 109 12.66 6.00 -9.45
CA HIS A 109 13.88 5.48 -10.08
C HIS A 109 13.67 4.35 -11.12
N LEU A 110 12.52 4.31 -11.79
CA LEU A 110 12.27 3.44 -12.95
C LEU A 110 12.17 4.22 -14.28
N SER A 111 12.91 5.32 -14.42
CA SER A 111 13.25 5.84 -15.75
C SER A 111 14.65 5.34 -16.12
N PRO A 112 14.83 4.59 -17.22
CA PRO A 112 16.16 4.30 -17.74
C PRO A 112 16.80 5.62 -18.24
N PRO A 113 18.13 5.78 -18.13
CA PRO A 113 18.79 6.96 -18.67
C PRO A 113 18.63 6.99 -20.21
N PRO A 114 18.56 8.19 -20.83
CA PRO A 114 18.58 8.29 -22.27
C PRO A 114 19.89 7.71 -22.80
N ARG A 115 19.81 6.76 -23.74
CA ARG A 115 20.99 6.31 -24.51
C ARG A 115 21.54 7.53 -25.23
N ARG A 116 22.64 8.08 -24.70
CA ARG A 116 23.48 9.01 -25.46
C ARG A 116 24.00 8.25 -26.68
N ALA A 117 23.68 8.80 -27.85
CA ALA A 117 24.32 8.45 -29.11
C ALA A 117 25.84 8.63 -29.00
N GLN A 118 26.58 7.60 -29.37
CA GLN A 118 27.99 7.59 -29.79
C GLN A 118 28.10 6.36 -30.71
N SER A 119 28.68 6.36 -31.89
CA SER A 119 29.23 7.35 -32.82
C SER A 119 29.27 6.64 -34.18
#